data_AF-A0A409XBN7-F1
#
_entry.id   AF-A0A409XBN7-F1
#
_cell.length_a   1.000
_cell.length_b   1.000
_cell.length_c   1.000
_cell.angle_alpha   90.00
_cell.angle_beta   90.00
_cell.angle_gamma   90.00
#
_symmetry.space_group_name_H-M   'P 1'
#
loop_
_entity.id
_entity.type
_entity.pdbx_description
1 polymer ?
#
loop_
_entity_poly.entity_id
_entity_poly.type
_entity_poly.pdbx_seq_one_letter_code
_entity_poly.pdbx_strand_id
1 'polypeptide(L)'
;PSGSRPPRQHVKSTASSSAAANALPSSSSASPATIPSVLSPPSGAPAAIASTLELVQSGCWGGKWQALIKAWLDFEESRGFVSSSKLGTAYRPPAIAEWIQRARRPGFRPKIDVVEFEAAFWKWWIALQPDWRVIKADTMSREVEGVWDDLDKAGANGFASVMATLFFWGHSLHEMGGDKASWKLAVADVCWVLTQLSCSE
;
A
#
# COMPACT_ATOMS: atom_id res chain seq x y z
N PRO A 1 -13.70 22.09 70.98
CA PRO A 1 -14.95 22.66 71.57
C PRO A 1 -15.71 23.49 70.51
N SER A 2 -17.04 23.54 70.63
CA SER A 2 -18.04 24.03 69.65
C SER A 2 -18.35 22.97 68.57
N GLY A 3 -19.49 22.25 68.57
CA GLY A 3 -20.90 22.70 68.65
C GLY A 3 -21.43 22.78 67.19
N SER A 4 -22.57 22.26 66.72
CA SER A 4 -23.81 21.72 67.30
C SER A 4 -24.60 20.98 66.20
N ARG A 5 -25.46 20.02 66.58
CA ARG A 5 -26.61 19.43 65.82
C ARG A 5 -27.83 20.41 65.89
N PRO A 6 -29.09 20.15 65.44
CA PRO A 6 -29.74 19.27 64.43
C PRO A 6 -30.85 20.07 63.60
N PRO A 7 -32.11 19.62 63.29
CA PRO A 7 -32.62 18.64 62.28
C PRO A 7 -33.84 19.09 61.40
N ARG A 8 -34.34 18.17 60.53
CA ARG A 8 -35.78 17.90 60.11
C ARG A 8 -36.47 18.98 59.23
N GLN A 9 -37.38 18.77 58.25
CA GLN A 9 -38.54 17.90 57.99
C GLN A 9 -38.87 17.95 56.45
N HIS A 10 -39.31 16.89 55.74
CA HIS A 10 -40.68 16.32 55.57
C HIS A 10 -41.70 17.17 54.79
N VAL A 11 -42.10 16.78 53.55
CA VAL A 11 -43.46 16.83 52.92
C VAL A 11 -43.39 16.34 51.46
N LYS A 12 -44.08 15.26 51.02
CA LYS A 12 -45.49 15.06 50.58
C LYS A 12 -45.78 15.33 49.08
N SER A 13 -46.03 14.23 48.37
CA SER A 13 -47.12 13.88 47.43
C SER A 13 -47.67 14.88 46.38
N THR A 14 -47.77 14.41 45.12
CA THR A 14 -48.94 14.45 44.20
C THR A 14 -48.52 13.76 42.87
N ALA A 15 -49.09 12.62 42.49
CA ALA A 15 -50.36 12.37 41.78
C ALA A 15 -50.30 12.51 40.23
N SER A 16 -50.47 11.35 39.58
CA SER A 16 -51.27 11.06 38.38
C SER A 16 -51.07 11.85 37.07
N SER A 17 -50.64 11.16 36.00
CA SER A 17 -51.52 10.62 34.94
C SER A 17 -50.83 10.50 33.58
N SER A 18 -50.93 9.30 33.02
CA SER A 18 -51.24 8.97 31.62
C SER A 18 -50.43 9.62 30.49
N ALA A 19 -49.60 8.83 29.82
CA ALA A 19 -49.41 8.96 28.38
C ALA A 19 -48.93 7.64 27.77
N ALA A 20 -49.67 7.21 26.76
CA ALA A 20 -49.51 6.03 25.91
C ALA A 20 -48.05 5.67 25.54
N ALA A 21 -47.71 4.39 25.72
CA ALA A 21 -46.55 3.79 25.09
C ALA A 21 -46.82 3.66 23.58
N ASN A 22 -46.39 4.68 22.83
CA ASN A 22 -46.32 4.62 21.38
C ASN A 22 -45.14 3.74 20.96
N ALA A 23 -45.42 2.85 20.02
CA ALA A 23 -44.50 1.88 19.44
C ALA A 23 -43.19 2.52 18.96
N LEU A 24 -42.06 1.85 19.23
CA LEU A 24 -40.77 2.12 18.60
C LEU A 24 -40.86 1.77 17.11
N PRO A 25 -40.58 2.69 16.18
CA PRO A 25 -40.13 2.31 14.85
C PRO A 25 -38.66 1.91 14.91
N SER A 26 -38.39 0.68 14.49
CA SER A 26 -37.05 0.16 14.19
C SER A 26 -36.28 1.16 13.32
N SER A 27 -35.28 1.80 13.89
CA SER A 27 -34.30 2.58 13.12
C SER A 27 -33.28 1.61 12.55
N SER A 28 -33.57 1.17 11.32
CA SER A 28 -32.58 0.60 10.42
C SER A 28 -31.55 1.64 10.02
N SER A 29 -30.33 1.14 9.80
CA SER A 29 -29.32 1.70 8.92
C SER A 29 -28.39 2.77 9.51
N ALA A 30 -27.34 2.29 10.16
CA ALA A 30 -26.01 2.81 9.93
C ALA A 30 -25.09 1.62 9.65
N SER A 31 -24.99 1.23 8.38
CA SER A 31 -23.92 0.33 7.95
C SER A 31 -22.58 1.02 8.22
N PRO A 32 -21.62 0.38 8.91
CA PRO A 32 -20.26 0.89 8.95
C PRO A 32 -19.69 0.85 7.54
N ALA A 33 -18.97 1.91 7.17
CA ALA A 33 -18.37 2.14 5.86
C ALA A 33 -17.74 0.84 5.30
N THR A 34 -18.21 0.45 4.12
CA THR A 34 -17.63 -0.62 3.30
C THR A 34 -16.15 -0.35 3.13
N ILE A 35 -15.31 -1.22 3.68
CA ILE A 35 -13.90 -1.31 3.34
C ILE A 35 -13.86 -1.74 1.86
N PRO A 36 -13.41 -0.92 0.89
CA PRO A 36 -12.93 -1.51 -0.34
C PRO A 36 -11.51 -2.01 -0.03
N SER A 37 -11.02 -3.13 -0.53
CA SER A 37 -10.37 -3.08 -1.83
C SER A 37 -9.63 -4.41 -2.03
N VAL A 38 -10.35 -5.49 -2.34
CA VAL A 38 -9.71 -6.49 -3.19
C VAL A 38 -9.84 -5.92 -4.59
N LEU A 39 -8.76 -5.33 -5.14
CA LEU A 39 -8.79 -4.92 -6.55
C LEU A 39 -8.87 -6.21 -7.37
N SER A 40 -9.92 -6.37 -8.16
CA SER A 40 -9.98 -7.50 -9.08
C SER A 40 -8.90 -7.33 -10.14
N PRO A 41 -8.30 -8.43 -10.64
CA PRO A 41 -7.41 -8.32 -11.79
C PRO A 41 -8.19 -7.70 -12.96
N PRO A 42 -7.66 -6.64 -13.59
CA PRO A 42 -8.35 -5.98 -14.71
C PRO A 42 -8.60 -6.98 -15.85
N SER A 43 -9.76 -6.85 -16.50
CA SER A 43 -10.17 -7.76 -17.58
C SER A 43 -9.15 -7.69 -18.73
N GLY A 44 -8.51 -8.82 -19.04
CA GLY A 44 -7.45 -8.89 -20.06
C GLY A 44 -6.02 -8.83 -19.51
N ALA A 45 -5.83 -8.72 -18.19
CA ALA A 45 -4.50 -8.73 -17.58
C ALA A 45 -3.78 -10.08 -17.83
N PRO A 46 -2.49 -10.06 -18.23
CA PRO A 46 -1.67 -11.26 -18.31
C PRO A 46 -1.60 -11.98 -16.95
N ALA A 47 -1.49 -13.31 -16.98
CA ALA A 47 -1.41 -14.14 -15.77
C ALA A 47 -0.33 -13.66 -14.78
N ALA A 48 0.79 -13.14 -15.29
CA ALA A 48 1.86 -12.58 -14.48
C ALA A 48 1.44 -11.32 -13.68
N ILE A 49 0.62 -10.45 -14.26
CA ILE A 49 0.08 -9.26 -13.58
C ILE A 49 -0.93 -9.71 -12.52
N ALA A 50 -1.80 -10.65 -12.84
CA ALA A 50 -2.76 -11.22 -11.88
C ALA A 50 -2.05 -11.88 -10.67
N SER A 51 -1.01 -12.70 -10.91
CA SER A 51 -0.23 -13.31 -9.83
C SER A 51 0.53 -12.29 -9.00
N THR A 52 1.04 -11.23 -9.63
CA THR A 52 1.70 -10.13 -8.90
C THR A 52 0.68 -9.36 -8.06
N LEU A 53 -0.51 -9.11 -8.58
CA LEU A 53 -1.60 -8.44 -7.84
C LEU A 53 -2.01 -9.25 -6.60
N GLU A 54 -2.20 -10.56 -6.75
CA GLU A 54 -2.50 -11.47 -5.64
C GLU A 54 -1.40 -11.44 -4.57
N LEU A 55 -0.12 -11.43 -5.00
CA LEU A 55 1.02 -11.29 -4.09
C LEU A 55 0.92 -9.99 -3.27
N VAL A 56 0.81 -8.85 -3.94
CA VAL A 56 0.90 -7.53 -3.28
C VAL A 56 -0.32 -7.21 -2.41
N GLN A 57 -1.49 -7.70 -2.79
CA GLN A 57 -2.73 -7.54 -2.02
C GLN A 57 -2.75 -8.35 -0.72
N SER A 58 -1.97 -9.43 -0.65
CA SER A 58 -1.80 -10.17 0.61
C SER A 58 -1.13 -9.33 1.70
N GLY A 59 -0.49 -8.21 1.33
CA GLY A 59 0.11 -7.25 2.26
C GLY A 59 -0.88 -6.17 2.68
N CYS A 60 -1.18 -6.09 3.98
CA CYS A 60 -2.02 -5.03 4.56
C CYS A 60 -1.18 -4.07 5.42
N TRP A 61 -0.52 -3.10 4.79
CA TRP A 61 0.43 -2.18 5.45
C TRP A 61 0.01 -0.70 5.41
N GLY A 62 -1.29 -0.44 5.26
CA GLY A 62 -1.90 0.89 5.32
C GLY A 62 -2.11 1.57 3.96
N GLY A 63 -2.69 2.78 4.00
CA GLY A 63 -3.20 3.47 2.82
C GLY A 63 -2.16 3.80 1.75
N LYS A 64 -0.90 4.08 2.13
CA LYS A 64 0.17 4.35 1.15
C LYS A 64 0.51 3.13 0.30
N TRP A 65 0.48 1.93 0.88
CA TRP A 65 0.68 0.69 0.15
C TRP A 65 -0.46 0.43 -0.83
N GLN A 66 -1.71 0.63 -0.40
CA GLN A 66 -2.87 0.49 -1.26
C GLN A 66 -2.89 1.53 -2.41
N ALA A 67 -2.48 2.77 -2.13
CA ALA A 67 -2.32 3.80 -3.15
C ALA A 67 -1.26 3.42 -4.19
N LEU A 68 -0.14 2.83 -3.76
CA LEU A 68 0.89 2.32 -4.66
C LEU A 68 0.36 1.17 -5.55
N ILE A 69 -0.37 0.21 -4.99
CA ILE A 69 -0.98 -0.88 -5.78
C ILE A 69 -1.92 -0.30 -6.83
N LYS A 70 -2.78 0.67 -6.46
CA LYS A 70 -3.68 1.34 -7.40
C LYS A 70 -2.91 2.06 -8.51
N ALA A 71 -1.91 2.87 -8.15
CA ALA A 71 -1.11 3.62 -9.12
C ALA A 71 -0.39 2.69 -10.11
N TRP A 72 0.09 1.54 -9.65
CA TRP A 72 0.69 0.52 -10.51
C TRP A 72 -0.34 -0.09 -11.48
N LEU A 73 -1.55 -0.42 -11.01
CA LEU A 73 -2.60 -0.94 -11.89
C LEU A 73 -3.05 0.09 -12.93
N ASP A 74 -3.26 1.35 -12.52
CA ASP A 74 -3.62 2.44 -13.43
C ASP A 74 -2.55 2.61 -14.53
N PHE A 75 -1.26 2.52 -14.16
CA PHE A 75 -0.15 2.55 -15.10
C PHE A 75 -0.20 1.37 -16.09
N GLU A 76 -0.33 0.13 -15.61
CA GLU A 76 -0.40 -1.06 -16.48
C GLU A 76 -1.62 -1.02 -17.43
N GLU A 77 -2.77 -0.54 -16.93
CA GLU A 77 -4.00 -0.38 -17.71
C GLU A 77 -3.84 0.67 -18.80
N SER A 78 -3.21 1.82 -18.51
CA SER A 78 -2.94 2.87 -19.51
C SER A 78 -2.07 2.39 -20.67
N ARG A 79 -1.24 1.37 -20.45
CA ARG A 79 -0.38 0.74 -21.47
C ARG A 79 -1.01 -0.53 -22.08
N GLY A 80 -2.28 -0.81 -21.77
CA GLY A 80 -3.03 -1.97 -22.27
C GLY A 80 -2.46 -3.31 -21.83
N PHE A 81 -1.71 -3.36 -20.72
CA PHE A 81 -0.98 -4.52 -20.24
C PHE A 81 0.03 -5.11 -21.24
N VAL A 82 0.43 -4.33 -22.25
CA VAL A 82 1.40 -4.76 -23.26
C VAL A 82 2.81 -4.66 -22.69
N SER A 83 3.57 -5.74 -22.78
CA SER A 83 4.98 -5.70 -22.38
C SER A 83 5.77 -4.87 -23.38
N SER A 84 6.13 -3.65 -23.01
CA SER A 84 6.90 -2.74 -23.87
C SER A 84 8.39 -3.10 -23.88
N SER A 85 8.96 -3.41 -22.72
CA SER A 85 10.34 -3.87 -22.55
C SER A 85 10.58 -4.35 -21.11
N LYS A 86 11.84 -4.62 -20.72
CA LYS A 86 12.22 -5.15 -19.40
C LYS A 86 13.00 -4.10 -18.62
N LEU A 87 12.80 -4.04 -17.30
CA LEU A 87 13.68 -3.25 -16.43
C LEU A 87 15.10 -3.83 -16.41
N GLY A 88 16.08 -2.96 -16.21
CA GLY A 88 17.46 -3.36 -16.00
C GLY A 88 17.59 -4.36 -14.85
N THR A 89 18.42 -5.38 -15.03
CA THR A 89 18.63 -6.44 -14.03
C THR A 89 19.84 -6.20 -13.14
N ALA A 90 20.64 -5.16 -13.44
CA ALA A 90 21.81 -4.78 -12.65
C ALA A 90 21.39 -4.51 -11.20
N TYR A 91 22.07 -5.16 -10.25
CA TYR A 91 21.83 -5.02 -8.80
C TYR A 91 20.45 -5.49 -8.30
N ARG A 92 19.60 -6.05 -9.16
CA ARG A 92 18.30 -6.59 -8.77
C ARG A 92 18.45 -7.62 -7.65
N PRO A 93 17.70 -7.51 -6.54
CA PRO A 93 17.79 -8.48 -5.45
C PRO A 93 17.58 -9.93 -5.93
N PRO A 94 18.42 -10.90 -5.53
CA PRO A 94 18.35 -12.29 -6.01
C PRO A 94 16.98 -12.95 -5.82
N ALA A 95 16.28 -12.61 -4.73
CA ALA A 95 14.94 -13.11 -4.43
C ALA A 95 13.92 -12.84 -5.55
N ILE A 96 14.13 -11.78 -6.35
CA ILE A 96 13.26 -11.42 -7.46
C ILE A 96 13.51 -12.30 -8.67
N ALA A 97 14.78 -12.60 -8.96
CA ALA A 97 15.12 -13.56 -10.01
C ALA A 97 14.51 -14.93 -9.70
N GLU A 98 14.63 -15.35 -8.44
CA GLU A 98 14.03 -16.57 -7.91
C GLU A 98 12.50 -16.59 -8.00
N TRP A 99 11.84 -15.50 -7.64
CA TRP A 99 10.38 -15.38 -7.75
C TRP A 99 9.92 -15.45 -9.22
N ILE A 100 10.62 -14.78 -10.13
CA ILE A 100 10.34 -14.82 -11.57
C ILE A 100 10.51 -16.24 -12.12
N GLN A 101 11.59 -16.95 -11.75
CA GLN A 101 11.85 -18.34 -12.13
C GLN A 101 10.75 -19.28 -11.64
N ARG A 102 10.19 -19.01 -10.45
CA ARG A 102 9.05 -19.74 -9.90
C ARG A 102 7.71 -19.25 -10.45
N ALA A 103 7.67 -18.78 -11.69
CA ALA A 103 6.48 -18.31 -12.39
C ALA A 103 5.68 -17.25 -11.60
N ARG A 104 6.38 -16.39 -10.83
CA ARG A 104 5.77 -15.31 -10.05
C ARG A 104 4.70 -15.78 -9.05
N ARG A 105 4.90 -16.96 -8.48
CA ARG A 105 3.93 -17.57 -7.55
C ARG A 105 3.54 -16.61 -6.41
N PRO A 106 2.25 -16.33 -6.20
CA PRO A 106 1.77 -15.41 -5.15
C PRO A 106 2.11 -15.84 -3.73
N GLY A 107 2.19 -17.16 -3.49
CA GLY A 107 2.56 -17.72 -2.19
C GLY A 107 4.07 -17.76 -1.91
N PHE A 108 4.93 -17.31 -2.82
CA PHE A 108 6.37 -17.33 -2.60
C PHE A 108 6.77 -16.32 -1.51
N ARG A 109 7.53 -16.79 -0.52
CA ARG A 109 8.06 -15.97 0.58
C ARG A 109 9.56 -16.28 0.73
N PRO A 110 10.45 -15.46 0.13
CA PRO A 110 11.88 -15.66 0.28
C PRO A 110 12.32 -15.30 1.70
N LYS A 111 13.30 -16.02 2.24
CA LYS A 111 14.03 -15.57 3.42
C LYS A 111 15.04 -14.53 2.96
N ILE A 112 14.93 -13.31 3.49
CA ILE A 112 15.79 -12.19 3.13
C ILE A 112 16.48 -11.66 4.38
N ASP A 113 17.73 -11.23 4.23
CA ASP A 113 18.36 -10.33 5.19
C ASP A 113 17.88 -8.91 4.88
N VAL A 114 17.19 -8.27 5.83
CA VAL A 114 16.54 -6.96 5.59
C VAL A 114 17.56 -5.87 5.28
N VAL A 115 18.73 -5.89 5.91
CA VAL A 115 19.75 -4.85 5.74
C VAL A 115 20.37 -4.96 4.35
N GLU A 116 20.75 -6.17 3.94
CA GLU A 116 21.27 -6.41 2.60
C GLU A 116 20.22 -6.15 1.53
N PHE A 117 18.96 -6.52 1.80
CA PHE A 117 17.86 -6.36 0.86
C PHE A 117 17.50 -4.89 0.64
N GLU A 118 17.50 -4.09 1.71
CA GLU A 118 17.33 -2.62 1.63
C GLU A 118 18.42 -2.00 0.75
N ALA A 119 19.69 -2.33 1.02
CA ALA A 119 20.81 -1.80 0.25
C ALA A 119 20.73 -2.21 -1.23
N ALA A 120 20.37 -3.48 -1.50
CA ALA A 120 20.18 -3.99 -2.85
C ALA A 120 19.00 -3.31 -3.57
N PHE A 121 17.88 -3.07 -2.87
CA PHE A 121 16.74 -2.35 -3.42
C PHE A 121 17.14 -0.94 -3.86
N TRP A 122 17.75 -0.15 -2.97
CA TRP A 122 18.13 1.22 -3.32
C TRP A 122 19.15 1.27 -4.44
N LYS A 123 20.15 0.39 -4.42
CA LYS A 123 21.15 0.30 -5.48
C LYS A 123 20.51 -0.03 -6.84
N TRP A 124 19.56 -0.95 -6.86
CA TRP A 124 18.81 -1.29 -8.06
C TRP A 124 17.89 -0.14 -8.50
N TRP A 125 17.14 0.45 -7.59
CA TRP A 125 16.21 1.53 -7.88
C TRP A 125 16.90 2.78 -8.43
N ILE A 126 18.06 3.14 -7.86
CA ILE A 126 18.94 4.21 -8.37
C ILE A 126 19.40 3.89 -9.79
N ALA A 127 19.86 2.66 -10.05
CA ALA A 127 20.35 2.25 -11.36
C ALA A 127 19.26 2.18 -12.45
N LEU A 128 17.98 2.18 -12.06
CA LEU A 128 16.85 2.25 -12.98
C LEU A 128 16.41 3.68 -13.28
N GLN A 129 16.87 4.67 -12.50
CA GLN A 129 16.47 6.06 -12.75
C GLN A 129 17.09 6.58 -14.04
N PRO A 130 16.36 7.44 -14.78
CA PRO A 130 16.95 8.16 -15.89
C PRO A 130 18.06 9.10 -15.40
N ASP A 131 19.01 9.42 -16.28
CA ASP A 131 20.23 10.19 -15.93
C ASP A 131 19.94 11.56 -15.28
N TRP A 132 18.81 12.18 -15.64
CA TRP A 132 18.38 13.47 -15.08
C TRP A 132 17.83 13.34 -13.65
N ARG A 133 17.49 12.14 -13.18
CA ARG A 133 16.91 11.89 -11.85
C ARG A 133 17.95 11.31 -10.90
N VAL A 134 18.64 12.19 -10.17
CA VAL A 134 19.56 11.78 -9.11
C VAL A 134 18.78 11.60 -7.79
N ILE A 135 18.62 10.35 -7.36
CA ILE A 135 18.07 10.02 -6.03
C ILE A 135 19.14 9.45 -5.11
N LYS A 136 19.06 9.82 -3.83
CA LYS A 136 19.74 9.14 -2.72
C LYS A 136 18.67 8.67 -1.76
N ALA A 137 18.95 7.65 -0.94
CA ALA A 137 17.96 7.09 -0.01
C ALA A 137 17.29 8.15 0.91
N ASP A 138 17.97 9.26 1.16
CA ASP A 138 17.50 10.42 1.94
C ASP A 138 17.01 11.61 1.09
N THR A 139 17.33 11.65 -0.20
CA THR A 139 17.09 12.79 -1.09
C THR A 139 16.31 12.32 -2.32
N MET A 140 14.98 12.30 -2.20
CA MET A 140 14.09 11.98 -3.32
C MET A 140 13.82 13.24 -4.14
N SER A 141 14.60 13.46 -5.21
CA SER A 141 14.27 14.53 -6.15
C SER A 141 12.88 14.30 -6.75
N ARG A 142 12.07 15.37 -6.72
CA ARG A 142 10.71 15.46 -7.28
C ARG A 142 10.66 16.37 -8.51
N GLU A 143 11.81 16.86 -8.96
CA GLU A 143 11.91 17.66 -10.17
C GLU A 143 11.91 16.73 -11.38
N VAL A 144 11.13 17.07 -12.40
CA VAL A 144 11.01 16.32 -13.65
C VAL A 144 11.70 17.14 -14.73
N GLU A 145 12.87 16.68 -15.16
CA GLU A 145 13.73 17.39 -16.12
C GLU A 145 13.85 16.68 -17.47
N GLY A 146 13.17 15.55 -17.65
CA GLY A 146 13.22 14.78 -18.90
C GLY A 146 12.13 13.71 -19.03
N VAL A 147 12.27 12.87 -20.05
CA VAL A 147 11.36 11.77 -20.35
C VAL A 147 11.64 10.54 -19.48
N TRP A 148 10.61 9.72 -19.27
CA TRP A 148 10.66 8.54 -18.41
C TRP A 148 10.91 7.22 -19.15
N ASP A 149 11.43 7.25 -20.38
CA ASP A 149 11.55 6.08 -21.27
C ASP A 149 12.26 4.87 -20.64
N ASP A 150 13.22 5.11 -19.74
CA ASP A 150 13.96 4.07 -19.01
C ASP A 150 13.07 3.31 -18.00
N LEU A 151 12.08 4.01 -17.45
CA LEU A 151 11.14 3.49 -16.46
C LEU A 151 9.75 3.18 -17.03
N ASP A 152 9.38 3.68 -18.22
CA ASP A 152 8.11 3.34 -18.89
C ASP A 152 8.12 1.91 -19.46
N LYS A 153 8.18 0.96 -18.53
CA LYS A 153 8.30 -0.48 -18.76
C LYS A 153 7.07 -1.14 -18.16
N ALA A 154 6.05 -1.32 -18.99
CA ALA A 154 4.84 -2.06 -18.62
C ALA A 154 5.04 -3.58 -18.76
N GLY A 155 4.19 -4.32 -18.06
CA GLY A 155 4.09 -5.77 -18.13
C GLY A 155 4.91 -6.52 -17.09
N ALA A 156 4.97 -7.85 -17.26
CA ALA A 156 5.46 -8.82 -16.27
C ALA A 156 6.93 -8.66 -15.82
N ASN A 157 7.74 -7.92 -16.58
CA ASN A 157 9.15 -7.65 -16.30
C ASN A 157 9.43 -6.17 -16.02
N GLY A 158 8.36 -5.38 -15.94
CA GLY A 158 8.35 -3.97 -15.59
C GLY A 158 8.18 -3.77 -14.08
N PHE A 159 7.33 -2.81 -13.72
CA PHE A 159 7.02 -2.47 -12.33
C PHE A 159 6.49 -3.62 -11.49
N ALA A 160 5.93 -4.68 -12.09
CA ALA A 160 5.59 -5.91 -11.37
C ALA A 160 6.77 -6.46 -10.53
N SER A 161 8.01 -6.33 -11.02
CA SER A 161 9.20 -6.76 -10.28
C SER A 161 9.52 -5.82 -9.10
N VAL A 162 9.33 -4.51 -9.28
CA VAL A 162 9.51 -3.50 -8.21
C VAL A 162 8.48 -3.71 -7.11
N MET A 163 7.22 -3.94 -7.49
CA MET A 163 6.11 -4.23 -6.59
C MET A 163 6.36 -5.49 -5.75
N ALA A 164 6.83 -6.58 -6.38
CA ALA A 164 7.21 -7.80 -5.66
C ALA A 164 8.40 -7.56 -4.70
N THR A 165 9.36 -6.73 -5.08
CA THR A 165 10.52 -6.38 -4.24
C THR A 165 10.10 -5.63 -2.98
N LEU A 166 9.27 -4.59 -3.15
CA LEU A 166 8.71 -3.85 -2.03
C LEU A 166 7.83 -4.72 -1.14
N PHE A 167 7.11 -5.68 -1.72
CA PHE A 167 6.33 -6.65 -0.97
C PHE A 167 7.23 -7.54 -0.10
N PHE A 168 8.26 -8.19 -0.65
CA PHE A 168 9.12 -9.07 0.15
C PHE A 168 9.80 -8.31 1.28
N TRP A 169 10.31 -7.11 1.00
CA TRP A 169 10.91 -6.26 2.02
C TRP A 169 9.91 -5.86 3.11
N GLY A 170 8.73 -5.36 2.70
CA GLY A 170 7.67 -4.94 3.61
C GLY A 170 7.15 -6.07 4.47
N HIS A 171 7.02 -7.27 3.91
CA HIS A 171 6.57 -8.46 4.62
C HIS A 171 7.54 -8.83 5.74
N SER A 172 8.83 -8.96 5.43
CA SER A 172 9.85 -9.30 6.43
C SER A 172 9.97 -8.24 7.53
N LEU A 173 9.85 -6.95 7.20
CA LEU A 173 9.82 -5.88 8.20
C LEU A 173 8.61 -5.95 9.13
N HIS A 174 7.45 -6.36 8.62
CA HIS A 174 6.25 -6.50 9.45
C HIS A 174 6.28 -7.75 10.33
N GLU A 175 6.88 -8.85 9.86
CA GLU A 175 7.05 -10.07 10.66
C GLU A 175 8.07 -9.87 11.78
N MET A 176 9.19 -9.19 11.50
CA MET A 176 10.27 -9.02 12.48
C MET A 176 10.12 -7.76 13.36
N GLY A 177 9.16 -6.88 13.05
CA GLY A 177 8.99 -5.60 13.77
C GLY A 177 10.12 -4.60 13.54
N GLY A 178 10.81 -4.68 12.39
CA GLY A 178 11.95 -3.82 12.06
C GLY A 178 11.56 -2.36 11.73
N ASP A 179 12.56 -1.50 11.57
CA ASP A 179 12.35 -0.12 11.13
C ASP A 179 11.79 -0.08 9.70
N LYS A 180 10.73 0.71 9.51
CA LYS A 180 9.99 0.83 8.25
C LYS A 180 10.22 2.17 7.58
N ALA A 181 11.09 3.04 8.11
CA ALA A 181 11.32 4.38 7.57
C ALA A 181 11.80 4.33 6.11
N SER A 182 12.87 3.58 5.84
CA SER A 182 13.44 3.41 4.50
C SER A 182 12.46 2.77 3.52
N TRP A 183 11.75 1.71 3.95
CA TRP A 183 10.71 1.07 3.15
C TRP A 183 9.55 2.02 2.82
N LYS A 184 9.11 2.85 3.77
CA LYS A 184 8.06 3.86 3.52
C LYS A 184 8.50 4.92 2.51
N LEU A 185 9.78 5.32 2.54
CA LEU A 185 10.36 6.25 1.55
C LEU A 185 10.35 5.61 0.16
N ALA A 186 10.78 4.36 0.06
CA ALA A 186 10.74 3.60 -1.19
C ALA A 186 9.31 3.47 -1.76
N VAL A 187 8.33 3.10 -0.93
CA VAL A 187 6.92 3.02 -1.34
C VAL A 187 6.41 4.38 -1.84
N ALA A 188 6.73 5.47 -1.12
CA ALA A 188 6.32 6.80 -1.53
C ALA A 188 6.99 7.24 -2.83
N ASP A 189 8.25 6.88 -3.05
CA ASP A 189 8.98 7.22 -4.25
C ASP A 189 8.44 6.50 -5.49
N VAL A 190 8.28 5.18 -5.41
CA VAL A 190 7.74 4.38 -6.51
C VAL A 190 6.32 4.82 -6.85
N CYS A 191 5.49 5.11 -5.84
CA CYS A 191 4.13 5.58 -6.07
C CYS A 191 4.11 6.92 -6.83
N TRP A 192 5.01 7.83 -6.47
CA TRP A 192 5.14 9.11 -7.17
C TRP A 192 5.59 8.92 -8.62
N VAL A 193 6.61 8.08 -8.87
CA VAL A 193 7.07 7.77 -10.25
C VAL A 193 5.95 7.21 -11.11
N LEU A 194 5.21 6.22 -10.60
CA LEU A 194 4.06 5.65 -11.30
C LEU A 194 2.99 6.71 -11.60
N THR A 195 2.75 7.63 -10.68
CA THR A 195 1.81 8.75 -10.90
C THR A 195 2.29 9.67 -12.01
N GLN A 196 3.60 9.96 -12.08
CA GLN A 196 4.17 10.77 -13.17
C GLN A 196 4.02 10.06 -14.53
N LEU A 197 4.34 8.77 -14.58
CA LEU A 197 4.22 7.93 -15.79
C LEU A 197 2.79 7.84 -16.34
N SER A 198 1.80 7.87 -15.44
CA SER A 198 0.38 7.87 -15.81
C SER A 198 -0.15 9.26 -16.20
N CYS A 199 0.55 10.34 -15.88
CA CYS A 199 0.18 11.71 -16.26
C CYS A 199 0.93 12.21 -17.51
N SER A 200 2.06 11.61 -17.86
CA SER A 200 2.78 11.91 -19.09
C SER A 200 2.12 11.17 -20.26
N GLU A 201 1.17 11.84 -20.93
CA GLU A 201 0.69 11.50 -22.28
C GLU A 201 1.39 12.35 -23.35
#